data_AF-A0A7V1M3B8-F1
#
_entry.id   AF-A0A7V1M3B8-F1
#
_cell.length_a   1.000
_cell.length_b   1.000
_cell.length_c   1.000
_cell.angle_alpha   90.00
_cell.angle_beta   90.00
_cell.angle_gamma   90.00
#
_symmetry.space_group_name_H-M   'P 1'
#
loop_
_entity.id
_entity.type
_entity.pdbx_description
1 polymer ?
#
loop_
_entity_poly.entity_id
_entity_poly.type
_entity_poly.pdbx_seq_one_letter_code
_entity_poly.pdbx_strand_id
1 'polypeptide(L)'
;MKRTIAILALTTFMLANAFAQSGGDYDLSWSVISSGGVTFSTGGDFSLGSTIGQPVALGASPLHTGGSFDLTDGFWHVRYALLSGVVNLLSFGGNPASIPVELQIRAPGSLTPLQVHTLALNASGAYSLMAPLDGVYDLSAKASHWLRQTLAGVSIAGGGVANFSLVNGDIDGDNEVTLFDFGALVSAFGSMPGDSNWNPEADLDGDEEVTLFDFGILVSNFGAIGDD
;
A
#
# COMPACT_ATOMS: atom_id res chain seq x y z
N MET A 1 48.83 29.82 57.62
CA MET A 1 48.26 28.57 57.07
C MET A 1 46.79 28.29 57.45
N LYS A 2 46.10 29.11 58.29
CA LYS A 2 44.70 28.84 58.70
C LYS A 2 43.61 29.56 57.88
N ARG A 3 43.97 30.50 56.99
CA ARG A 3 42.99 31.26 56.17
C ARG A 3 42.77 30.67 54.76
N THR A 4 43.70 29.89 54.26
CA THR A 4 43.61 29.27 52.92
C THR A 4 42.78 27.98 52.90
N ILE A 5 42.66 27.29 54.04
CA ILE A 5 41.87 26.05 54.15
C ILE A 5 40.36 26.35 54.25
N ALA A 6 39.99 27.51 54.79
CA ALA A 6 38.58 27.92 54.89
C ALA A 6 37.95 28.26 53.53
N ILE A 7 38.75 28.72 52.56
CA ILE A 7 38.26 29.05 51.22
C ILE A 7 38.11 27.79 50.35
N LEU A 8 38.97 26.79 50.54
CA LEU A 8 38.88 25.52 49.80
C LEU A 8 37.73 24.61 50.30
N ALA A 9 37.38 24.71 51.58
CA ALA A 9 36.22 24.01 52.16
C ALA A 9 34.88 24.69 51.82
N LEU A 10 34.89 25.98 51.49
CA LEU A 10 33.68 26.73 51.10
C LEU A 10 33.39 26.62 49.59
N THR A 11 34.41 26.38 48.76
CA THR A 11 34.24 26.18 47.31
C THR A 11 33.84 24.77 46.91
N THR A 12 34.04 23.76 47.78
CA THR A 12 33.59 22.37 47.53
C THR A 12 32.13 22.12 47.91
N PHE A 13 31.46 23.06 48.56
CA PHE A 13 30.01 23.00 48.84
C PHE A 13 29.13 23.65 47.77
N MET A 14 29.73 24.18 46.70
CA MET A 14 29.07 24.78 45.54
C MET A 14 29.08 23.84 44.32
N LEU A 15 29.21 22.54 44.53
CA LEU A 15 28.85 21.56 43.51
C LEU A 15 27.35 21.66 43.33
N ALA A 16 26.95 22.20 42.18
CA ALA A 16 25.57 22.30 41.75
C ALA A 16 24.87 20.97 42.03
N ASN A 17 23.91 20.98 42.96
CA ASN A 17 22.92 19.93 43.01
C ASN A 17 22.22 19.99 41.64
N ALA A 18 22.50 19.00 40.78
CA ALA A 18 21.68 18.73 39.62
C ALA A 18 20.34 18.20 40.14
N PHE A 19 19.48 19.11 40.61
CA PHE A 19 18.09 18.80 40.81
C PHE A 19 17.51 18.57 39.42
N ALA A 20 16.77 17.47 39.23
CA ALA A 20 15.93 17.33 38.06
C ALA A 20 15.01 18.57 38.01
N GLN A 21 15.10 19.33 36.92
CA GLN A 21 14.26 20.51 36.73
C GLN A 21 12.80 20.06 36.60
N SER A 22 12.01 20.25 37.65
CA SER A 22 10.56 20.27 37.53
C SER A 22 10.10 21.72 37.63
N GLY A 23 9.55 22.29 36.56
CA GLY A 23 8.94 23.63 36.55
C GLY A 23 9.64 24.73 35.74
N GLY A 24 10.21 24.42 34.56
CA GLY A 24 10.40 25.46 33.52
C GLY A 24 9.07 25.82 32.84
N ASP A 25 9.05 26.77 31.89
CA ASP A 25 7.86 27.14 31.09
C ASP A 25 7.24 25.98 30.27
N TYR A 26 7.85 24.80 30.33
CA TYR A 26 7.29 23.57 29.80
C TYR A 26 6.30 22.99 30.81
N ASP A 27 5.01 23.04 30.47
CA ASP A 27 3.96 22.36 31.21
C ASP A 27 4.15 20.84 31.11
N LEU A 28 4.58 20.22 32.21
CA LEU A 28 4.62 18.77 32.40
C LEU A 28 3.42 18.31 33.26
N SER A 29 2.24 18.93 33.09
CA SER A 29 0.99 18.58 33.79
C SER A 29 0.51 17.15 33.57
N TRP A 30 1.13 16.42 32.64
CA TRP A 30 0.81 15.04 32.33
C TRP A 30 2.08 14.18 32.32
N SER A 31 2.00 13.02 32.97
CA SER A 31 3.01 11.96 32.92
C SER A 31 2.34 10.60 33.07
N VAL A 32 2.96 9.54 32.54
CA VAL A 32 2.53 8.14 32.71
C VAL A 32 3.71 7.34 33.23
N ILE A 33 3.44 6.49 34.24
CA ILE A 33 4.37 5.43 34.65
C ILE A 33 4.02 4.18 33.85
N SER A 34 4.85 3.81 32.87
CA SER A 34 4.69 2.56 32.12
C SER A 34 5.35 1.39 32.87
N SER A 35 4.55 0.54 33.51
CA SER A 35 4.99 -0.70 34.14
C SER A 35 5.12 -1.81 33.10
N GLY A 36 6.32 -2.34 32.88
CA GLY A 36 6.56 -3.49 32.01
C GLY A 36 5.94 -4.78 32.55
N GLY A 37 5.28 -5.54 31.67
CA GLY A 37 4.67 -6.84 31.95
C GLY A 37 4.79 -7.78 30.74
N VAL A 38 4.84 -9.09 31.02
CA VAL A 38 5.20 -10.25 30.16
C VAL A 38 4.87 -10.17 28.66
N THR A 39 5.87 -10.45 27.82
CA THR A 39 5.82 -10.47 26.34
C THR A 39 5.13 -11.72 25.77
N PHE A 40 5.00 -12.81 26.54
CA PHE A 40 4.33 -14.05 26.11
C PHE A 40 3.68 -14.79 27.28
N SER A 41 2.43 -15.26 27.08
CA SER A 41 1.83 -16.33 27.88
C SER A 41 1.92 -17.62 27.07
N THR A 42 2.54 -18.66 27.63
CA THR A 42 2.74 -19.96 26.96
C THR A 42 2.11 -21.08 27.77
N GLY A 43 1.49 -22.04 27.09
CA GLY A 43 0.87 -23.22 27.70
C GLY A 43 0.49 -24.27 26.66
N GLY A 44 1.09 -25.46 26.74
CA GLY A 44 0.94 -26.49 25.71
C GLY A 44 1.53 -26.06 24.37
N ASP A 45 0.87 -26.41 23.27
CA ASP A 45 1.27 -26.02 21.91
C ASP A 45 0.90 -24.56 21.55
N PHE A 46 0.36 -23.78 22.51
CA PHE A 46 -0.13 -22.44 22.26
C PHE A 46 0.80 -21.37 22.87
N SER A 47 1.05 -20.35 22.07
CA SER A 47 1.68 -19.09 22.47
C SER A 47 0.71 -17.96 22.19
N LEU A 48 0.38 -17.17 23.21
CA LEU A 48 -0.42 -15.95 23.07
C LEU A 48 0.46 -14.75 23.44
N GLY A 49 0.83 -13.97 22.42
CA GLY A 49 1.41 -12.64 22.60
C GLY A 49 0.31 -11.60 22.79
N SER A 50 0.49 -10.67 23.70
CA SER A 50 -0.33 -9.45 23.80
C SER A 50 0.52 -8.29 24.28
N THR A 51 0.23 -7.10 23.78
CA THR A 51 0.85 -5.85 24.22
C THR A 51 -0.27 -4.97 24.78
N ILE A 52 -0.25 -4.67 26.08
CA ILE A 52 -1.17 -3.67 26.66
C ILE A 52 -0.42 -2.34 26.77
N GLY A 53 -0.63 -1.49 25.77
CA GLY A 53 -0.38 -0.05 25.83
C GLY A 53 -1.68 0.65 25.50
N GLN A 54 -2.22 1.40 26.47
CA GLN A 54 -3.46 2.17 26.37
C GLN A 54 -3.41 3.17 25.19
N PRO A 55 -4.50 3.36 24.42
CA PRO A 55 -4.63 4.43 23.46
C PRO A 55 -4.78 5.76 24.21
N VAL A 56 -3.70 6.51 24.37
CA VAL A 56 -3.74 7.98 24.39
C VAL A 56 -3.27 8.48 23.02
N ALA A 57 -3.73 7.81 21.96
CA ALA A 57 -3.73 8.37 20.62
C ALA A 57 -5.14 8.94 20.43
N LEU A 58 -5.25 10.27 20.40
CA LEU A 58 -6.47 10.93 19.94
C LEU A 58 -6.83 10.31 18.57
N GLY A 59 -8.09 9.90 18.41
CA GLY A 59 -8.54 9.13 17.25
C GLY A 59 -8.08 9.70 15.91
N ALA A 60 -7.81 8.80 14.96
CA ALA A 60 -7.58 9.04 13.53
C ALA A 60 -6.46 10.02 13.09
N SER A 61 -5.89 10.84 13.98
CA SER A 61 -4.84 11.81 13.64
C SER A 61 -3.72 11.87 14.71
N PRO A 62 -2.85 10.84 14.80
CA PRO A 62 -1.72 10.79 15.74
C PRO A 62 -0.49 11.58 15.27
N LEU A 63 -0.62 12.33 14.17
CA LEU A 63 0.44 13.18 13.64
C LEU A 63 0.36 14.56 14.31
N HIS A 64 1.32 14.85 15.18
CA HIS A 64 1.53 16.18 15.74
C HIS A 64 2.57 16.90 14.88
N THR A 65 2.13 17.88 14.10
CA THR A 65 2.99 18.70 13.23
C THR A 65 3.41 19.98 13.94
N GLY A 66 4.72 20.30 13.98
CA GLY A 66 5.22 21.55 14.54
C GLY A 66 6.67 21.86 14.14
N GLY A 67 6.90 22.97 13.44
CA GLY A 67 8.23 23.35 12.93
C GLY A 67 8.68 22.44 11.78
N SER A 68 9.96 22.05 11.75
CA SER A 68 10.54 21.16 10.72
C SER A 68 10.38 19.66 11.05
N PHE A 69 9.62 19.31 12.08
CA PHE A 69 9.52 17.94 12.57
C PHE A 69 8.07 17.50 12.70
N ASP A 70 7.88 16.22 12.43
CA ASP A 70 6.64 15.50 12.65
C ASP A 70 6.85 14.47 13.76
N LEU A 71 6.02 14.56 14.81
CA LEU A 71 6.02 13.59 15.90
C LEU A 71 4.76 12.73 15.80
N THR A 72 4.95 11.42 15.81
CA THR A 72 3.87 10.44 15.80
C THR A 72 3.95 9.62 17.06
N ASP A 73 2.87 9.63 17.85
CA ASP A 73 2.75 8.85 19.08
C ASP A 73 2.30 7.40 18.79
N GLY A 74 2.49 6.51 19.78
CA GLY A 74 2.06 5.11 19.72
C GLY A 74 3.14 4.08 19.30
N PHE A 75 2.77 2.80 19.42
CA PHE A 75 3.66 1.65 19.16
C PHE A 75 3.50 1.04 17.75
N TRP A 76 2.42 1.40 17.04
CA TRP A 76 2.17 1.00 15.65
C TRP A 76 1.34 2.08 14.95
N HIS A 77 1.95 3.19 14.52
CA HIS A 77 1.20 4.08 13.65
C HIS A 77 1.21 3.52 12.23
N VAL A 78 0.01 3.20 11.78
CA VAL A 78 -0.28 2.95 10.39
C VAL A 78 -0.37 4.32 9.69
N ARG A 79 0.71 4.74 9.03
CA ARG A 79 0.72 5.97 8.22
C ARG A 79 -0.06 5.72 6.94
N TYR A 80 -1.15 6.45 6.78
CA TYR A 80 -1.88 6.50 5.52
C TYR A 80 -1.14 7.41 4.55
N ALA A 81 -1.03 6.96 3.30
CA ALA A 81 -0.49 7.74 2.21
C ALA A 81 -1.49 7.75 1.06
N LEU A 82 -1.53 8.87 0.33
CA LEU A 82 -2.28 8.96 -0.92
C LEU A 82 -1.43 8.37 -2.04
N LEU A 83 -1.85 7.24 -2.59
CA LEU A 83 -1.35 6.71 -3.85
C LEU A 83 -2.25 7.20 -4.98
N SER A 84 -1.67 7.76 -6.03
CA SER A 84 -2.42 8.15 -7.23
C SER A 84 -1.68 7.76 -8.49
N GLY A 85 -2.34 7.84 -9.63
CA GLY A 85 -1.72 7.59 -10.92
C GLY A 85 -2.73 7.31 -12.00
N VAL A 86 -2.26 6.74 -13.09
CA VAL A 86 -3.05 6.32 -14.25
C VAL A 86 -2.80 4.85 -14.52
N VAL A 87 -3.87 4.10 -14.72
CA VAL A 87 -3.84 2.76 -15.31
C VAL A 87 -4.21 2.90 -16.78
N ASN A 88 -3.26 2.63 -17.66
CA ASN A 88 -3.49 2.55 -19.09
C ASN A 88 -3.87 1.10 -19.46
N LEU A 89 -5.14 0.89 -19.77
CA LEU A 89 -5.66 -0.37 -20.28
C LEU A 89 -5.37 -0.42 -21.78
N LEU A 90 -4.29 -1.12 -22.17
CA LEU A 90 -3.84 -1.10 -23.56
C LEU A 90 -4.87 -1.74 -24.48
N SER A 91 -4.99 -1.18 -25.68
CA SER A 91 -5.89 -1.65 -26.75
C SER A 91 -7.38 -1.69 -26.39
N PHE A 92 -7.82 -0.91 -25.40
CA PHE A 92 -9.22 -0.81 -24.99
C PHE A 92 -9.84 0.51 -25.46
N GLY A 93 -10.95 0.42 -26.20
CA GLY A 93 -11.74 1.56 -26.68
C GLY A 93 -12.92 1.91 -25.77
N GLY A 94 -13.33 1.00 -24.89
CA GLY A 94 -14.40 1.20 -23.92
C GLY A 94 -14.07 2.21 -22.81
N ASN A 95 -14.99 2.39 -21.85
CA ASN A 95 -14.80 3.32 -20.73
C ASN A 95 -13.95 2.70 -19.62
N PRO A 96 -12.74 3.22 -19.30
CA PRO A 96 -11.92 2.64 -18.24
C PRO A 96 -12.57 2.67 -16.85
N ALA A 97 -13.53 3.58 -16.61
CA ALA A 97 -14.22 3.68 -15.33
C ALA A 97 -15.13 2.48 -15.01
N SER A 98 -15.50 1.67 -16.01
CA SER A 98 -16.27 0.43 -15.79
C SER A 98 -15.38 -0.78 -15.51
N ILE A 99 -14.06 -0.65 -15.61
CA ILE A 99 -13.12 -1.76 -15.43
C ILE A 99 -12.54 -1.72 -14.00
N PRO A 100 -12.88 -2.69 -13.14
CA PRO A 100 -12.24 -2.81 -11.84
C PRO A 100 -10.80 -3.30 -12.02
N VAL A 101 -9.86 -2.64 -11.35
CA VAL A 101 -8.44 -3.05 -11.35
C VAL A 101 -8.05 -3.47 -9.95
N GLU A 102 -7.58 -4.71 -9.78
CA GLU A 102 -6.98 -5.17 -8.53
C GLU A 102 -5.58 -4.57 -8.39
N LEU A 103 -5.32 -3.93 -7.25
CA LEU A 103 -4.00 -3.50 -6.82
C LEU A 103 -3.58 -4.30 -5.59
N GLN A 104 -2.50 -5.06 -5.72
CA GLN A 104 -1.82 -5.70 -4.60
C GLN A 104 -0.64 -4.84 -4.15
N ILE A 105 -0.55 -4.61 -2.84
CA ILE A 105 0.59 -3.95 -2.20
C ILE A 105 1.39 -5.04 -1.50
N ARG A 106 2.65 -5.19 -1.89
CA ARG A 106 3.53 -6.28 -1.44
C ARG A 106 4.81 -5.72 -0.81
N ALA A 107 5.39 -6.48 0.11
CA ALA A 107 6.75 -6.18 0.56
C ALA A 107 7.72 -6.34 -0.63
N PRO A 108 8.82 -5.57 -0.69
CA PRO A 108 9.78 -5.69 -1.79
C PRO A 108 10.31 -7.12 -1.97
N GLY A 109 10.19 -7.65 -3.18
CA GLY A 109 10.58 -9.01 -3.56
C GLY A 109 9.64 -10.12 -3.09
N SER A 110 8.50 -9.79 -2.48
CA SER A 110 7.48 -10.76 -2.05
C SER A 110 6.38 -10.90 -3.09
N LEU A 111 5.91 -12.13 -3.32
CA LEU A 111 4.70 -12.40 -4.10
C LEU A 111 3.42 -12.44 -3.24
N THR A 112 3.57 -12.46 -1.92
CA THR A 112 2.42 -12.47 -1.00
C THR A 112 1.91 -11.05 -0.78
N PRO A 113 0.63 -10.76 -1.07
CA PRO A 113 0.04 -9.45 -0.82
C PRO A 113 -0.06 -9.16 0.68
N LEU A 114 0.40 -7.96 1.07
CA LEU A 114 0.11 -7.38 2.38
C LEU A 114 -1.30 -6.78 2.40
N GLN A 115 -1.70 -6.18 1.28
CA GLN A 115 -3.02 -5.59 1.05
C GLN A 115 -3.48 -5.85 -0.38
N VAL A 116 -4.79 -5.93 -0.56
CA VAL A 116 -5.44 -6.02 -1.85
C VAL A 116 -6.55 -4.97 -1.88
N HIS A 117 -6.56 -4.14 -2.92
CA HIS A 117 -7.55 -3.10 -3.14
C HIS A 117 -8.13 -3.22 -4.54
N THR A 118 -9.39 -2.86 -4.72
CA THR A 118 -9.97 -2.64 -6.05
C THR A 118 -9.95 -1.15 -6.35
N LEU A 119 -9.18 -0.74 -7.36
CA LEU A 119 -9.09 0.64 -7.80
C LEU A 119 -10.34 1.02 -8.60
N ALA A 120 -10.96 2.13 -8.22
CA ALA A 120 -11.98 2.78 -9.02
C ALA A 120 -11.28 3.78 -9.96
N LEU A 121 -11.29 3.48 -11.27
CA LEU A 121 -10.77 4.38 -12.29
C LEU A 121 -11.80 5.44 -12.66
N ASN A 122 -11.34 6.59 -13.12
CA ASN A 122 -12.18 7.54 -13.86
C ASN A 122 -12.08 7.30 -15.38
N ALA A 123 -12.80 8.09 -16.18
CA ALA A 123 -12.84 7.94 -17.64
C ALA A 123 -11.48 8.15 -18.34
N SER A 124 -10.48 8.73 -17.66
CA SER A 124 -9.11 8.85 -18.19
C SER A 124 -8.16 7.77 -17.64
N GLY A 125 -8.68 6.73 -16.97
CA GLY A 125 -7.89 5.68 -16.33
C GLY A 125 -7.18 6.14 -15.05
N ALA A 126 -7.43 7.35 -14.57
CA ALA A 126 -6.80 7.85 -13.35
C ALA A 126 -7.48 7.31 -12.09
N TYR A 127 -6.69 7.07 -11.06
CA TYR A 127 -7.14 6.55 -9.78
C TYR A 127 -6.52 7.32 -8.61
N SER A 128 -7.16 7.20 -7.45
CA SER A 128 -6.63 7.65 -6.17
C SER A 128 -7.02 6.68 -5.06
N LEU A 129 -6.06 6.26 -4.26
CA LEU A 129 -6.22 5.34 -3.14
C LEU A 129 -5.57 5.94 -1.90
N MET A 130 -6.35 6.12 -0.83
CA MET A 130 -5.82 6.43 0.49
C MET A 130 -5.75 5.14 1.30
N ALA A 131 -4.54 4.67 1.57
CA ALA A 131 -4.35 3.39 2.23
C ALA A 131 -3.07 3.39 3.09
N PRO A 132 -2.93 2.41 3.99
CA PRO A 132 -1.81 2.34 4.92
C PRO A 132 -0.53 1.83 4.25
N LEU A 133 0.17 2.69 3.50
CA LEU A 133 1.25 2.31 2.58
C LEU A 133 2.45 3.26 2.61
N ASP A 134 2.73 3.90 3.75
CA ASP A 134 4.01 4.62 3.93
C ASP A 134 5.16 3.60 4.04
N GLY A 135 6.19 3.75 3.20
CA GLY A 135 7.29 2.78 3.05
C GLY A 135 7.67 2.49 1.60
N VAL A 136 8.44 1.42 1.39
CA VAL A 136 8.84 0.93 0.07
C VAL A 136 8.10 -0.37 -0.22
N TYR A 137 7.40 -0.44 -1.34
CA TYR A 137 6.55 -1.57 -1.71
C TYR A 137 6.72 -1.95 -3.16
N ASP A 138 6.41 -3.21 -3.47
CA ASP A 138 6.12 -3.63 -4.83
C ASP A 138 4.60 -3.49 -5.04
N LEU A 139 4.21 -2.76 -6.08
CA LEU A 139 2.82 -2.49 -6.41
C LEU A 139 2.44 -3.28 -7.65
N SER A 140 1.48 -4.18 -7.52
CA SER A 140 1.09 -5.08 -8.62
C SER A 140 -0.36 -4.84 -9.01
N ALA A 141 -0.60 -4.42 -10.25
CA ALA A 141 -1.93 -4.16 -10.79
C ALA A 141 -2.33 -5.25 -11.80
N LYS A 142 -3.57 -5.75 -11.71
CA LYS A 142 -4.17 -6.69 -12.67
C LYS A 142 -5.64 -6.35 -12.88
N ALA A 143 -6.10 -6.38 -14.12
CA ALA A 143 -7.52 -6.24 -14.49
C ALA A 143 -8.03 -7.60 -15.02
N SER A 144 -9.27 -7.66 -15.54
CA SER A 144 -9.90 -8.93 -15.90
C SER A 144 -9.12 -9.70 -16.99
N HIS A 145 -9.09 -9.19 -18.22
CA HIS A 145 -8.40 -9.81 -19.35
C HIS A 145 -7.06 -9.16 -19.71
N TRP A 146 -6.47 -8.44 -18.75
CA TRP A 146 -5.14 -7.86 -18.90
C TRP A 146 -4.12 -8.57 -18.01
N LEU A 147 -2.92 -8.70 -18.55
CA LEU A 147 -1.72 -9.16 -17.87
C LEU A 147 -1.36 -8.25 -16.71
N ARG A 148 -0.91 -8.87 -15.62
CA ARG A 148 -0.42 -8.21 -14.43
C ARG A 148 0.83 -7.39 -14.76
N GLN A 149 0.94 -6.22 -14.14
CA GLN A 149 2.17 -5.45 -14.11
C GLN A 149 2.56 -5.13 -12.67
N THR A 150 3.83 -5.32 -12.33
CA THR A 150 4.40 -5.07 -11.01
C THR A 150 5.48 -3.97 -11.08
N LEU A 151 5.25 -2.87 -10.37
CA LEU A 151 6.23 -1.82 -10.14
C LEU A 151 7.02 -2.13 -8.87
N ALA A 152 8.28 -2.49 -9.01
CA ALA A 152 9.13 -2.85 -7.87
C ALA A 152 9.72 -1.62 -7.15
N GLY A 153 9.82 -1.69 -5.83
CA GLY A 153 10.56 -0.73 -5.01
C GLY A 153 10.00 0.70 -5.00
N VAL A 154 8.69 0.86 -5.12
CA VAL A 154 8.02 2.17 -5.09
C VAL A 154 8.11 2.75 -3.68
N SER A 155 8.85 3.85 -3.53
CA SER A 155 8.96 4.59 -2.27
C SER A 155 7.79 5.56 -2.11
N ILE A 156 7.05 5.44 -1.02
CA ILE A 156 5.85 6.22 -0.72
C ILE A 156 6.00 6.82 0.67
N ALA A 157 5.96 8.15 0.77
CA ALA A 157 6.13 8.87 2.02
C ALA A 157 5.12 10.02 2.08
N GLY A 158 4.05 9.85 2.86
CA GLY A 158 2.87 10.74 2.84
C GLY A 158 2.03 10.72 1.54
N GLY A 159 2.65 10.37 0.40
CA GLY A 159 1.98 10.13 -0.87
C GLY A 159 2.94 9.57 -1.93
N GLY A 160 2.38 9.05 -3.01
CA GLY A 160 3.15 8.43 -4.10
C GLY A 160 2.38 8.44 -5.41
N VAL A 161 3.11 8.32 -6.52
CA VAL A 161 2.53 8.17 -7.86
C VAL A 161 2.97 6.84 -8.46
N ALA A 162 2.02 6.04 -8.94
CA ALA A 162 2.27 4.78 -9.61
C ALA A 162 1.41 4.66 -10.87
N ASN A 163 2.05 4.60 -12.04
CA ASN A 163 1.38 4.48 -13.32
C ASN A 163 1.59 3.08 -13.87
N PHE A 164 0.51 2.47 -14.37
CA PHE A 164 0.51 1.13 -14.93
C PHE A 164 0.12 1.18 -16.41
N SER A 165 0.62 0.22 -17.18
CA SER A 165 0.23 -0.08 -18.56
C SER A 165 -0.03 -1.57 -18.64
N LEU A 166 -1.29 -1.96 -18.57
CA LEU A 166 -1.68 -3.37 -18.55
C LEU A 166 -1.86 -3.86 -19.98
N VAL A 167 -1.22 -4.98 -20.31
CA VAL A 167 -1.24 -5.59 -21.66
C VAL A 167 -2.46 -6.48 -21.78
N ASN A 168 -3.22 -6.34 -22.85
CA ASN A 168 -4.48 -7.04 -23.08
C ASN A 168 -4.26 -8.43 -23.69
N GLY A 169 -5.17 -9.39 -23.50
CA GLY A 169 -5.24 -10.64 -24.24
C GLY A 169 -5.32 -11.92 -23.39
N ASP A 170 -5.38 -11.78 -22.06
CA ASP A 170 -5.42 -12.87 -21.07
C ASP A 170 -6.89 -13.20 -20.74
N ILE A 171 -7.59 -13.80 -21.70
CA ILE A 171 -9.04 -14.02 -21.65
C ILE A 171 -9.41 -15.03 -20.56
N ASP A 172 -8.57 -16.04 -20.31
CA ASP A 172 -8.83 -17.04 -19.29
C ASP A 172 -8.27 -16.68 -17.90
N GLY A 173 -7.50 -15.59 -17.80
CA GLY A 173 -7.05 -14.98 -16.56
C GLY A 173 -5.86 -15.67 -15.92
N ASP A 174 -5.17 -16.56 -16.62
CA ASP A 174 -4.01 -17.30 -16.13
C ASP A 174 -2.71 -16.47 -16.10
N ASN A 175 -2.77 -15.21 -16.56
CA ASN A 175 -1.66 -14.26 -16.62
C ASN A 175 -0.66 -14.53 -17.77
N GLU A 176 -1.07 -15.26 -18.80
CA GLU A 176 -0.35 -15.45 -20.05
C GLU A 176 -1.28 -15.21 -21.24
N VAL A 177 -0.73 -14.93 -22.42
CA VAL A 177 -1.51 -14.85 -23.67
C VAL A 177 -1.13 -16.05 -24.54
N THR A 178 -2.00 -17.04 -24.60
CA THR A 178 -1.70 -18.36 -25.17
C THR A 178 -2.76 -18.82 -26.18
N LEU A 179 -2.67 -20.10 -26.58
CA LEU A 179 -3.69 -20.74 -27.41
C LEU A 179 -4.99 -20.99 -26.65
N PHE A 180 -4.98 -21.00 -25.31
CA PHE A 180 -6.20 -21.17 -24.53
C PHE A 180 -7.08 -19.92 -24.61
N ASP A 181 -6.49 -18.73 -24.54
CA ASP A 181 -7.16 -17.45 -24.79
C ASP A 181 -7.74 -17.39 -26.20
N PHE A 182 -6.95 -17.80 -27.19
CA PHE A 182 -7.43 -17.89 -28.57
C PHE A 182 -8.65 -18.82 -28.69
N GLY A 183 -8.63 -19.97 -28.01
CA GLY A 183 -9.77 -20.88 -27.95
C GLY A 183 -11.01 -20.24 -27.32
N ALA A 184 -10.84 -19.47 -26.24
CA ALA A 184 -11.90 -18.73 -25.60
C ALA A 184 -12.50 -17.65 -26.52
N LEU A 185 -11.65 -16.88 -27.23
CA LEU A 185 -12.08 -15.90 -28.22
C LEU A 185 -12.89 -16.56 -29.35
N VAL A 186 -12.37 -17.64 -29.93
CA VAL A 186 -13.05 -18.37 -31.02
C VAL A 186 -14.40 -18.91 -30.57
N SER A 187 -14.53 -19.35 -29.31
CA SER A 187 -15.81 -19.83 -28.77
C SER A 187 -16.88 -18.74 -28.68
N ALA A 188 -16.46 -17.49 -28.49
CA ALA A 188 -17.33 -16.32 -28.39
C ALA A 188 -17.43 -15.52 -29.70
N PHE A 189 -16.74 -15.92 -30.75
CA PHE A 189 -16.63 -15.12 -31.98
C PHE A 189 -18.00 -14.82 -32.63
N GLY A 190 -18.20 -13.55 -32.99
CA GLY A 190 -19.43 -13.01 -33.58
C GLY A 190 -20.60 -12.89 -32.61
N SER A 191 -20.35 -12.96 -31.30
CA SER A 191 -21.38 -12.80 -30.27
C SER A 191 -21.43 -11.38 -29.71
N MET A 192 -22.61 -11.01 -29.21
CA MET A 192 -22.89 -9.76 -28.50
C MET A 192 -23.62 -10.05 -27.17
N PRO A 193 -23.71 -9.08 -26.23
CA PRO A 193 -24.44 -9.25 -24.99
C PRO A 193 -25.86 -9.80 -25.20
N GLY A 194 -26.14 -10.97 -24.62
CA GLY A 194 -27.42 -11.67 -24.73
C GLY A 194 -27.37 -12.95 -25.56
N ASP A 195 -26.32 -13.14 -26.38
CA ASP A 195 -26.09 -14.39 -27.09
C ASP A 195 -25.62 -15.51 -26.14
N SER A 196 -25.93 -16.75 -26.49
CA SER A 196 -25.61 -17.90 -25.64
C SER A 196 -24.11 -18.18 -25.50
N ASN A 197 -23.32 -17.72 -26.46
CA ASN A 197 -21.86 -17.87 -26.49
C ASN A 197 -21.12 -16.57 -26.13
N TRP A 198 -21.83 -15.54 -25.64
CA TRP A 198 -21.20 -14.31 -25.18
C TRP A 198 -20.22 -14.58 -24.05
N ASN A 199 -18.98 -14.14 -24.23
CA ASN A 199 -17.96 -14.06 -23.19
C ASN A 199 -17.48 -12.61 -23.10
N PRO A 200 -17.80 -11.87 -22.02
CA PRO A 200 -17.36 -10.48 -21.88
C PRO A 200 -15.83 -10.34 -21.80
N GLU A 201 -15.09 -11.39 -21.44
CA GLU A 201 -13.63 -11.34 -21.43
C GLU A 201 -13.01 -11.53 -22.82
N ALA A 202 -13.79 -11.93 -23.82
CA ALA A 202 -13.32 -12.07 -25.20
C ALA A 202 -13.54 -10.80 -26.05
N ASP A 203 -14.30 -9.83 -25.54
CA ASP A 203 -14.44 -8.47 -26.07
C ASP A 203 -13.31 -7.61 -25.50
N LEU A 204 -12.16 -7.67 -26.18
CA LEU A 204 -10.90 -7.09 -25.73
C LEU A 204 -10.82 -5.59 -26.01
N ASP A 205 -11.45 -5.10 -27.08
CA ASP A 205 -11.52 -3.66 -27.36
C ASP A 205 -12.68 -2.96 -26.65
N GLY A 206 -13.66 -3.72 -26.14
CA GLY A 206 -14.76 -3.22 -25.32
C GLY A 206 -15.86 -2.54 -26.13
N ASP A 207 -16.06 -2.96 -27.38
CA ASP A 207 -17.08 -2.42 -28.27
C ASP A 207 -18.43 -3.16 -28.23
N GLU A 208 -18.55 -4.14 -27.32
CA GLU A 208 -19.71 -5.02 -27.12
C GLU A 208 -19.95 -6.05 -28.24
N GLU A 209 -18.94 -6.38 -29.05
CA GLU A 209 -18.98 -7.44 -30.06
C GLU A 209 -17.64 -8.18 -30.17
N VAL A 210 -17.63 -9.53 -30.11
CA VAL A 210 -16.38 -10.28 -30.30
C VAL A 210 -16.10 -10.47 -31.79
N THR A 211 -15.09 -9.80 -32.33
CA THR A 211 -14.79 -9.76 -33.77
C THR A 211 -13.32 -10.07 -34.12
N LEU A 212 -12.93 -9.77 -35.37
CA LEU A 212 -11.54 -9.86 -35.82
C LEU A 212 -10.65 -8.76 -35.21
N PHE A 213 -11.24 -7.68 -34.67
CA PHE A 213 -10.48 -6.62 -34.00
C PHE A 213 -9.90 -7.13 -32.67
N ASP A 214 -10.70 -7.84 -31.87
CA ASP A 214 -10.23 -8.54 -30.66
C ASP A 214 -9.15 -9.57 -30.97
N PHE A 215 -9.36 -10.36 -32.03
CA PHE A 215 -8.36 -11.31 -32.49
C PHE A 215 -7.04 -10.61 -32.84
N GLY A 216 -7.09 -9.42 -33.45
CA GLY A 216 -5.93 -8.59 -33.73
C GLY A 216 -5.16 -8.19 -32.45
N ILE A 217 -5.89 -7.84 -31.39
CA ILE A 217 -5.31 -7.51 -30.08
C ILE A 217 -4.63 -8.73 -29.47
N LEU A 218 -5.32 -9.88 -29.42
CA LEU A 218 -4.77 -11.11 -28.88
C LEU A 218 -3.50 -11.54 -29.60
N VAL A 219 -3.51 -11.54 -30.94
CA VAL A 219 -2.33 -11.92 -31.74
C VAL A 219 -1.17 -10.94 -31.53
N SER A 220 -1.45 -9.64 -31.37
CA SER A 220 -0.40 -8.64 -31.14
C SER A 220 0.38 -8.88 -29.84
N ASN A 221 -0.25 -9.51 -28.85
CA ASN A 221 0.32 -9.80 -27.54
C ASN A 221 0.60 -11.30 -27.33
N PHE A 222 0.50 -12.13 -28.37
CA PHE A 222 0.63 -13.58 -28.24
C PHE A 222 1.99 -13.99 -27.66
N GLY A 223 1.97 -14.86 -26.66
CA GLY A 223 3.14 -15.31 -25.91
C GLY A 223 3.64 -14.31 -24.85
N ALA A 224 2.91 -13.20 -24.62
CA ALA A 224 3.18 -12.33 -23.49
C ALA A 224 2.80 -13.01 -22.17
N ILE A 225 3.56 -12.69 -21.13
CA ILE A 225 3.39 -13.21 -19.77
C ILE A 225 3.37 -11.98 -18.86
N GLY A 226 2.40 -11.90 -17.96
CA GLY A 226 2.32 -10.85 -16.97
C GLY A 226 3.40 -11.01 -15.90
N ASP A 227 3.66 -9.94 -15.15
CA ASP A 227 4.53 -10.02 -13.99
C ASP A 227 3.91 -10.94 -12.92
N ASP A 228 4.71 -11.38 -11.95
CA ASP A 228 4.22 -12.06 -10.74
C ASP A 228 3.72 -11.06 -9.70
#